data_AF-A0A957ZFJ3-F1
#
_entry.id   AF-A0A957ZFJ3-F1
#
_cell.length_a   1.000
_cell.length_b   1.000
_cell.length_c   1.000
_cell.angle_alpha   90.00
_cell.angle_beta   90.00
_cell.angle_gamma   90.00
#
_symmetry.space_group_name_H-M   'P 1'
#
loop_
_entity.id
_entity.type
_entity.pdbx_description
1 polymer ?
#
loop_
_entity_poly.entity_id
_entity_poly.type
_entity_poly.pdbx_seq_one_letter_code
_entity_poly.pdbx_strand_id
1 'polypeptide(L)'
;TAGVSPDAANYGRTYTGETMRHGIVAVDPQVIPLRTQVFVPDYGVGDALDMGSAIRARRIDLGFDDTNLQLWNRWVDVYLLWPPPPEYQITWVLPNWPLPPR
;
A
#
# COMPACT_ATOMS: atom_id res chain seq x y z
N THR A 1 -7.63 11.09 0.09
CA THR A 1 -8.49 10.22 0.95
C THR A 1 -9.85 9.96 0.31
N ALA A 2 -9.82 9.40 -0.90
CA ALA A 2 -11.04 9.22 -1.68
C ALA A 2 -11.88 8.05 -1.15
N GLY A 3 -13.05 8.36 -0.58
CA GLY A 3 -14.07 7.35 -0.23
C GLY A 3 -14.70 7.50 1.16
N VAL A 4 -14.09 8.28 2.05
CA VAL A 4 -14.64 8.57 3.39
C VAL A 4 -15.18 9.99 3.41
N SER A 5 -16.38 10.20 4.00
CA SER A 5 -16.96 11.54 4.15
C SER A 5 -16.06 12.42 5.02
N PRO A 6 -15.89 13.73 4.71
CA PRO A 6 -15.17 14.68 5.55
C PRO A 6 -15.64 14.73 7.01
N ASP A 7 -16.92 14.43 7.25
CA ASP A 7 -17.53 14.45 8.59
C ASP A 7 -17.30 13.16 9.39
N ALA A 8 -16.70 12.13 8.78
CA ALA A 8 -16.45 10.87 9.46
C ALA A 8 -15.21 10.96 10.36
N ALA A 9 -15.26 10.33 11.54
CA ALA A 9 -14.17 10.35 12.52
C ALA A 9 -12.84 9.76 11.99
N ASN A 10 -12.89 8.95 10.93
CA ASN A 10 -11.73 8.35 10.27
C ASN A 10 -11.34 9.07 8.97
N TYR A 11 -11.93 10.23 8.66
CA TYR A 11 -11.52 11.02 7.50
C TYR A 11 -10.04 11.40 7.61
N GLY A 12 -9.30 11.28 6.51
CA GLY A 12 -7.88 11.61 6.51
C GLY A 12 -6.98 10.59 7.22
N ARG A 13 -7.51 9.45 7.69
CA ARG A 13 -6.74 8.43 8.42
C ARG A 13 -6.58 7.14 7.64
N THR A 14 -5.43 6.52 7.79
CA THR A 14 -5.13 5.17 7.29
C THR A 14 -5.81 4.11 8.15
N TYR A 15 -5.83 2.87 7.65
CA TYR A 15 -6.28 1.71 8.41
C TYR A 15 -5.52 1.52 9.74
N THR A 16 -4.20 1.75 9.77
CA THR A 16 -3.43 1.63 11.02
C THR A 16 -3.51 2.85 11.94
N GLY A 17 -4.19 3.92 11.50
CA GLY A 17 -4.60 5.07 12.30
C GLY A 17 -3.74 6.33 12.12
N GLU A 18 -2.75 6.31 11.25
CA GLU A 18 -1.91 7.45 10.92
C GLU A 18 -2.68 8.45 10.04
N THR A 19 -2.26 9.71 10.08
CA THR A 19 -2.75 10.72 9.13
C THR A 19 -2.18 10.44 7.74
N MET A 20 -3.05 10.40 6.74
CA MET A 20 -2.66 10.21 5.33
C MET A 20 -1.71 11.32 4.90
N ARG A 21 -0.62 10.92 4.23
CA ARG A 21 0.41 11.80 3.67
C ARG A 21 1.13 11.09 2.53
N HIS A 22 1.86 11.84 1.70
CA HIS A 22 2.86 11.25 0.82
C HIS A 22 3.83 10.32 1.58
N GLY A 23 4.19 9.19 0.95
CA GLY A 23 4.99 8.12 1.53
C GLY A 23 4.18 7.06 2.27
N ILE A 24 2.85 7.14 2.32
CA ILE A 24 1.98 6.06 2.78
C ILE A 24 1.43 5.31 1.58
N VAL A 25 1.41 3.98 1.65
CA VAL A 25 0.82 3.14 0.61
C VAL A 25 -0.28 2.26 1.17
N ALA A 26 -1.33 2.05 0.38
CA ALA A 26 -2.34 1.04 0.67
C ALA A 26 -1.96 -0.28 0.01
N VAL A 27 -2.05 -1.38 0.75
CA VAL A 27 -1.68 -2.73 0.28
C VAL A 27 -2.74 -3.78 0.63
N ASP A 28 -2.59 -4.97 0.06
CA ASP A 28 -3.24 -6.17 0.57
C ASP A 28 -2.38 -6.80 1.68
N PRO A 29 -2.84 -6.84 2.95
CA PRO A 29 -2.10 -7.44 4.07
C PRO A 29 -1.79 -8.93 3.92
N GLN A 30 -2.51 -9.64 3.05
CA GLN A 30 -2.22 -11.04 2.75
C GLN A 30 -0.95 -11.20 1.92
N VAL A 31 -0.53 -10.16 1.18
CA VAL A 31 0.66 -10.16 0.33
C VAL A 31 1.79 -9.34 0.96
N ILE A 32 1.48 -8.13 1.44
CA ILE A 32 2.43 -7.23 2.10
C ILE A 32 1.89 -6.91 3.50
N PRO A 33 2.50 -7.44 4.58
CA PRO A 33 2.05 -7.14 5.94
C PRO A 33 2.06 -5.64 6.22
N LEU A 34 1.08 -5.17 6.99
CA LEU A 34 1.06 -3.78 7.45
C LEU A 34 2.28 -3.49 8.35
N ARG A 35 2.68 -2.21 8.39
CA ARG A 35 3.89 -1.70 9.05
C ARG A 35 5.20 -2.23 8.48
N THR A 36 5.17 -2.80 7.28
CA THR A 36 6.38 -3.02 6.48
C THR A 36 6.70 -1.78 5.66
N GLN A 37 7.96 -1.68 5.25
CA GLN A 37 8.40 -0.62 4.37
C GLN A 37 8.73 -1.19 3.00
N VAL A 38 8.30 -0.49 1.95
CA VAL A 38 8.52 -0.89 0.56
C VAL A 38 9.26 0.19 -0.21
N PHE A 39 9.89 -0.18 -1.32
CA PHE A 39 10.32 0.74 -2.35
C PHE A 39 9.51 0.50 -3.62
N VAL A 40 8.89 1.56 -4.11
CA VAL A 40 8.15 1.59 -5.37
C VAL A 40 8.92 2.49 -6.35
N PRO A 41 9.34 1.97 -7.51
CA PRO A 41 10.01 2.77 -8.53
C PRO A 41 9.24 4.07 -8.84
N ASP A 42 9.94 5.18 -9.04
CA ASP A 42 9.38 6.52 -9.36
C ASP A 42 8.44 7.13 -8.30
N TYR A 43 8.16 6.43 -7.19
CA TYR A 43 7.45 6.97 -6.02
C TYR A 43 8.40 7.13 -4.82
N GLY A 44 9.28 6.15 -4.62
CA GLY A 44 10.23 6.11 -3.52
C GLY A 44 9.82 5.14 -2.42
N VAL A 45 10.19 5.48 -1.19
CA VAL A 45 9.91 4.66 0.00
C VAL A 45 8.46 4.84 0.44
N GLY A 46 7.75 3.75 0.68
CA GLY A 46 6.38 3.72 1.15
C GLY A 46 6.22 2.93 2.45
N ASP A 47 5.51 3.50 3.42
CA ASP A 47 5.07 2.82 4.63
C ASP A 47 3.71 2.13 4.36
N ALA A 48 3.64 0.80 4.50
CA ALA A 48 2.42 0.03 4.31
C ALA A 48 1.47 0.19 5.51
N LEU A 49 0.71 1.28 5.54
CA LEU A 49 -0.12 1.68 6.69
C LEU A 49 -1.62 1.68 6.37
N ASP A 50 -1.99 1.51 5.10
CA ASP A 50 -3.39 1.55 4.69
C ASP A 50 -3.83 0.29 3.95
N MET A 51 -5.14 0.10 3.88
CA MET A 51 -5.75 -0.91 3.03
C MET A 51 -7.10 -0.40 2.52
N GLY A 52 -7.50 -0.91 1.37
CA GLY A 52 -8.78 -0.57 0.75
C GLY A 52 -9.48 -1.80 0.22
N SER A 53 -10.81 -1.75 0.14
CA SER A 53 -11.61 -2.85 -0.42
C SER A 53 -11.21 -3.19 -1.86
N ALA A 54 -10.79 -2.18 -2.63
CA ALA A 54 -10.30 -2.31 -4.00
C ALA A 54 -8.80 -2.62 -4.13
N ILE A 55 -8.04 -2.58 -3.03
CA ILE A 55 -6.61 -2.83 -2.98
C ILE A 55 -6.41 -4.27 -2.52
N ARG A 56 -6.44 -5.17 -3.49
CA ARG A 56 -6.38 -6.62 -3.30
C ARG A 56 -5.27 -7.22 -4.14
N ALA A 57 -4.76 -8.36 -3.72
CA ALA A 57 -3.74 -9.12 -4.41
C ALA A 57 -2.48 -8.26 -4.67
N ARG A 58 -1.99 -8.21 -5.91
CA ARG A 58 -0.76 -7.48 -6.29
C ARG A 58 -1.00 -5.99 -6.58
N ARG A 59 -2.10 -5.42 -6.08
CA ARG A 59 -2.40 -4.00 -6.24
C ARG A 59 -1.88 -3.22 -5.04
N ILE A 60 -1.24 -2.10 -5.34
CA ILE A 60 -0.79 -1.10 -4.38
C ILE A 60 -1.41 0.25 -4.77
N ASP A 61 -1.83 1.03 -3.79
CA ASP A 61 -2.25 2.42 -4.00
C ASP A 61 -1.23 3.35 -3.37
N LEU A 62 -0.86 4.40 -4.09
CA LEU A 62 0.20 5.31 -3.68
C LEU A 62 -0.45 6.55 -3.07
N GLY A 63 -0.16 6.82 -1.80
CA GLY A 63 -0.61 8.02 -1.12
C GLY A 63 0.11 9.24 -1.69
N PHE A 64 -0.67 10.19 -2.19
CA PHE A 64 -0.20 11.52 -2.61
C PHE A 64 -0.94 12.58 -1.78
N ASP A 65 -0.28 13.72 -1.62
CA ASP A 65 -0.93 14.95 -1.17
C ASP A 65 -1.62 15.61 -2.38
N ASP A 66 -2.64 16.43 -2.15
CA ASP A 66 -3.42 17.05 -3.24
C ASP A 66 -2.56 17.90 -4.20
N THR A 67 -1.42 18.40 -3.73
CA THR A 67 -0.50 19.25 -4.50
C THR A 67 0.55 18.48 -5.31
N ASN A 68 0.72 17.17 -5.07
CA ASN A 68 1.75 16.35 -5.71
C ASN A 68 1.19 15.09 -6.39
N LEU A 69 -0.12 15.08 -6.66
CA LEU A 69 -0.81 14.00 -7.34
C LEU A 69 -0.14 13.68 -8.69
N GLN A 70 0.22 12.42 -8.87
CA GLN A 70 0.68 11.90 -10.15
C GLN A 70 -0.29 10.82 -10.63
N LEU A 71 -0.70 10.90 -11.90
CA LEU A 71 -1.49 9.84 -12.52
C LEU A 71 -0.63 8.58 -12.64
N TRP A 72 -1.03 7.54 -11.92
CA TRP A 72 -0.30 6.29 -11.85
C TRP A 72 -1.20 5.09 -12.09
N ASN A 73 -0.91 4.32 -13.14
CA ASN A 73 -1.50 3.01 -13.36
C ASN A 73 -0.59 2.19 -14.28
N ARG A 74 0.33 1.42 -13.70
CA ARG A 74 1.22 0.50 -14.41
C ARG A 74 1.71 -0.61 -13.49
N TRP A 75 2.14 -1.71 -14.10
CA TRP A 75 2.85 -2.76 -13.40
C TRP A 75 4.30 -2.36 -13.17
N VAL A 76 4.77 -2.56 -11.94
CA VAL A 76 6.18 -2.37 -11.53
C VAL A 76 6.54 -3.45 -10.51
N ASP A 77 7.84 -3.71 -10.36
CA ASP A 77 8.35 -4.53 -9.27
C ASP A 77 8.45 -3.66 -8.00
N VAL A 78 7.82 -4.13 -6.92
CA VAL A 78 7.84 -3.50 -5.60
C VAL A 78 8.75 -4.31 -4.69
N TYR A 79 9.62 -3.64 -3.96
CA TYR A 79 10.64 -4.27 -3.13
C TYR A 79 10.31 -4.09 -1.65
N LEU A 80 10.30 -5.18 -0.88
CA LEU A 80 10.28 -5.08 0.59
C LEU A 80 11.65 -4.62 1.08
N LEU A 81 11.68 -3.59 1.92
CA LEU A 81 12.91 -3.05 2.49
C LEU A 81 13.29 -3.75 3.81
N TRP A 82 14.57 -3.64 4.17
CA TRP A 82 15.14 -4.23 5.38
C TRP A 82 14.77 -3.40 6.64
N PRO A 83 14.56 -4.03 7.82
CA PRO A 83 14.58 -5.47 8.07
C PRO A 83 13.35 -6.16 7.50
N PRO A 84 13.50 -7.36 6.89
CA PRO A 84 12.36 -8.15 6.51
C PRO A 84 11.54 -8.44 7.77
N PRO A 85 10.22 -8.49 7.65
CA PRO A 85 9.39 -8.91 8.76
C PRO A 85 9.83 -10.31 9.23
N PRO A 86 9.56 -10.68 10.51
CA PRO A 86 9.84 -12.01 11.02
C PRO A 86 9.35 -13.09 10.05
N GLU A 87 10.06 -14.22 9.94
CA GLU A 87 9.78 -15.26 8.94
C GLU A 87 8.32 -15.73 8.94
N TYR A 88 7.68 -15.81 10.12
CA TYR A 88 6.28 -16.19 10.27
C TYR A 88 5.27 -15.15 9.72
N GLN A 89 5.74 -13.96 9.34
CA GLN A 89 4.97 -12.90 8.69
C GLN A 89 5.30 -12.75 7.20
N ILE A 90 6.30 -13.48 6.69
CA ILE A 90 6.65 -13.43 5.27
C ILE A 90 5.66 -14.29 4.49
N THR A 91 4.82 -13.65 3.68
CA THR A 91 4.04 -14.37 2.68
C THR A 91 4.96 -14.80 1.55
N TRP A 92 5.24 -16.11 1.46
CA TRP A 92 5.98 -16.68 0.34
C TRP A 92 5.10 -16.67 -0.93
N VAL A 93 5.30 -15.65 -1.76
CA VAL A 93 4.55 -15.47 -3.01
C VAL A 93 5.16 -16.35 -4.10
N LEU A 94 4.43 -17.39 -4.52
CA LEU A 94 4.82 -18.16 -5.71
C LEU A 94 4.70 -17.28 -6.97
N PRO A 95 5.52 -17.49 -8.01
CA PRO A 95 5.58 -16.62 -9.21
C PRO A 95 4.22 -16.30 -9.84
N ASN A 96 3.23 -17.20 -9.69
CA ASN A 96 1.91 -17.10 -10.30
C ASN A 96 0.77 -16.84 -9.28
N TRP A 97 1.08 -16.58 -8.02
CA TRP A 97 0.08 -16.27 -6.98
C TRP A 97 0.26 -14.83 -6.44
N PRO A 98 -0.83 -14.13 -6.08
CA PRO A 98 -2.18 -14.38 -6.55
C PRO A 98 -2.26 -14.21 -8.07
N LEU A 99 -3.15 -14.97 -8.72
CA LEU A 99 -3.37 -14.84 -10.16
C LEU A 99 -3.81 -13.39 -10.46
N PRO A 100 -3.21 -12.72 -11.46
CA PRO A 100 -3.71 -11.43 -11.89
C PRO A 100 -5.19 -11.54 -12.29
N PRO A 101 -5.98 -10.45 -12.14
CA PRO A 101 -7.36 -10.44 -12.63
C PRO A 101 -7.39 -10.86 -14.11
N ARG A 102 -8.40 -11.67 -14.49
CA ARG A 102 -8.64 -12.02 -15.90
C ARG A 102 -9.11 -10.81 -16.70
#